data_AF-A0A1N6TGV3-F1
#
_entry.id   AF-A0A1N6TGV3-F1
#
_cell.length_a   1.000
_cell.length_b   1.000
_cell.length_c   1.000
_cell.angle_alpha   90.00
_cell.angle_beta   90.00
_cell.angle_gamma   90.00
#
_symmetry.space_group_name_H-M   'P 1'
#
loop_
_entity.id
_entity.type
_entity.pdbx_description
1 polymer ?
#
loop_
_entity_poly.entity_id
_entity_poly.type
_entity_poly.pdbx_seq_one_letter_code
_entity_poly.pdbx_strand_id
1 'polypeptide(L)'
;MTSSSHFAGLRANRRATHLTRMLSVAVLLVGFAFSGLTSALTIKPYSEKAVAEAQAKGAATALLFHADWCPTCRAQEKTLKALEKSSQRDIVVFFVNYDKEKELRKMKKVRGQSTLIVYRGAKETSRMAGETSAAAITTALDSAYMMK
;
A
#
# COMPACT_ATOMS: atom_id res chain seq x y z
N MET A 1 23.18 9.11 90.95
CA MET A 1 24.26 8.39 91.65
C MET A 1 24.08 6.92 91.33
N THR A 2 24.95 6.15 90.69
CA THR A 2 26.33 6.27 90.19
C THR A 2 26.48 5.10 89.18
N SER A 3 27.12 5.31 88.02
CA SER A 3 28.43 4.70 87.66
C SER A 3 28.34 3.19 87.31
N SER A 4 28.99 2.63 86.29
CA SER A 4 29.85 3.12 85.23
C SER A 4 29.95 2.02 84.14
N SER A 5 30.17 2.50 82.91
CA SER A 5 30.91 1.94 81.78
C SER A 5 31.71 0.64 81.96
N HIS A 6 31.72 -0.21 80.91
CA HIS A 6 32.97 -0.68 80.27
C HIS A 6 32.77 -1.11 78.80
N PHE A 7 33.75 -0.73 77.99
CA PHE A 7 33.94 -0.96 76.56
C PHE A 7 34.25 -2.43 76.22
N ALA A 8 33.83 -2.89 75.04
CA ALA A 8 34.66 -3.73 74.16
C ALA A 8 34.08 -3.71 72.75
N GLY A 9 34.83 -3.14 71.81
CA GLY A 9 34.47 -3.14 70.39
C GLY A 9 34.80 -4.47 69.71
N LEU A 10 34.04 -4.79 68.66
CA LEU A 10 34.56 -5.59 67.55
C LEU A 10 34.41 -4.79 66.26
N ARG A 11 35.55 -4.63 65.59
CA ARG A 11 35.67 -4.14 64.21
C ARG A 11 35.20 -5.22 63.23
N ALA A 12 34.72 -4.71 62.09
CA ALA A 12 34.82 -5.26 60.75
C ALA A 12 33.99 -6.54 60.44
N ASN A 13 33.13 -6.44 59.43
CA ASN A 13 33.59 -6.76 58.08
C ASN A 13 32.65 -6.17 57.01
N ARG A 14 33.18 -5.33 56.13
CA ARG A 14 32.52 -5.00 54.85
C ARG A 14 32.56 -6.26 54.00
N ARG A 15 31.42 -6.87 53.69
CA ARG A 15 31.25 -7.84 52.58
C ARG A 15 29.78 -8.22 52.49
N ALA A 16 29.05 -7.58 51.58
CA ALA A 16 28.00 -8.21 50.75
C ALA A 16 27.22 -7.13 49.96
N THR A 17 27.91 -6.17 49.34
CA THR A 17 27.32 -5.35 48.27
C THR A 17 27.24 -6.14 46.96
N HIS A 18 26.68 -7.35 46.96
CA HIS A 18 26.48 -8.15 45.74
C HIS A 18 25.38 -9.20 45.96
N LEU A 19 24.12 -8.80 46.14
CA LEU A 19 23.00 -9.75 46.11
C LEU A 19 21.65 -9.15 45.70
N THR A 20 21.64 -8.04 44.97
CA THR A 20 20.50 -7.68 44.11
C THR A 20 20.85 -8.04 42.67
N ARG A 21 21.17 -9.32 42.47
CA ARG A 21 21.15 -9.95 41.16
C ARG A 21 19.70 -9.97 40.68
N MET A 22 19.44 -9.18 39.64
CA MET A 22 18.52 -9.53 38.55
C MET A 22 17.14 -10.04 39.00
N LEU A 23 16.25 -9.12 39.36
CA LEU A 23 14.82 -9.40 39.34
C LEU A 23 14.14 -8.49 38.31
N SER A 24 13.36 -9.14 37.44
CA SER A 24 12.17 -8.61 36.78
C SER A 24 12.41 -7.77 35.51
N VAL A 25 12.56 -8.43 34.35
CA VAL A 25 11.46 -8.74 33.43
C VAL A 25 11.02 -7.50 32.63
N ALA A 26 11.51 -7.47 31.38
CA ALA A 26 10.84 -6.94 30.20
C ALA A 26 10.00 -5.67 30.40
N VAL A 27 10.64 -4.51 30.45
CA VAL A 27 9.97 -3.26 30.07
C VAL A 27 9.55 -3.43 28.61
N LEU A 28 8.25 -3.66 28.44
CA LEU A 28 7.50 -3.76 27.21
C LEU A 28 7.99 -2.74 26.18
N LEU A 29 8.84 -3.22 25.27
CA LEU A 29 8.94 -2.68 23.93
C LEU A 29 7.58 -2.92 23.27
N VAL A 30 6.60 -2.06 23.54
CA VAL A 30 5.47 -1.85 22.64
C VAL A 30 6.04 -1.13 21.42
N GLY A 31 6.87 -1.87 20.67
CA GLY A 31 7.24 -1.56 19.30
C GLY A 31 5.99 -1.75 18.47
N PHE A 32 5.06 -0.80 18.58
CA PHE A 32 4.01 -0.64 17.59
C PHE A 32 4.70 -0.08 16.34
N ALA A 33 5.43 -0.94 15.64
CA ALA A 33 5.80 -0.71 14.26
C ALA A 33 4.49 -0.80 13.47
N PHE A 34 3.70 0.27 13.51
CA PHE A 34 2.60 0.48 12.59
C PHE A 34 3.26 0.75 11.23
N SER A 35 3.69 -0.33 10.57
CA SER A 35 4.02 -0.31 9.15
C SER A 35 2.74 0.10 8.45
N GLY A 36 2.56 1.41 8.24
CA GLY A 36 1.42 1.94 7.50
C GLY A 36 1.32 1.19 6.18
N LEU A 37 0.10 0.74 5.84
CA LEU A 37 -0.16 0.27 4.49
C LEU A 37 0.26 1.39 3.56
N THR A 38 1.34 1.15 2.81
CA THR A 38 1.72 2.05 1.73
C THR A 38 0.64 1.94 0.65
N SER A 39 -0.31 2.86 0.71
CA SER A 39 -1.32 3.07 -0.33
C SER A 39 -0.59 3.58 -1.56
N ALA A 40 -0.32 2.68 -2.49
CA ALA A 40 0.41 2.99 -3.70
C ALA A 40 -0.40 2.56 -4.92
N LEU A 41 -0.23 3.32 -5.99
CA LEU A 41 -0.69 2.86 -7.29
C LEU A 41 0.12 1.62 -7.62
N THR A 42 -0.54 0.54 -8.05
CA THR A 42 0.15 -0.69 -8.46
C THR A 42 -0.28 -1.10 -9.85
N ILE A 43 0.66 -1.58 -10.65
CA ILE A 43 0.38 -2.10 -12.00
C ILE A 43 0.48 -3.63 -11.99
N LYS A 44 -0.54 -4.31 -12.50
CA LYS A 44 -0.61 -5.78 -12.55
C LYS A 44 -1.11 -6.27 -13.91
N PRO A 45 -0.72 -7.48 -14.35
CA PRO A 45 -1.41 -8.15 -15.45
C PRO A 45 -2.88 -8.35 -15.11
N TYR A 46 -3.75 -8.31 -16.12
CA TYR A 46 -5.16 -8.63 -15.94
C TYR A 46 -5.36 -10.06 -15.44
N SER A 47 -6.27 -10.20 -14.48
CA SER A 47 -6.83 -11.45 -14.01
C SER A 47 -8.28 -11.18 -13.66
N GLU A 48 -9.20 -11.93 -14.26
CA GLU A 48 -10.64 -11.79 -14.00
C GLU A 48 -10.95 -11.93 -12.51
N LYS A 49 -10.36 -12.93 -11.85
CA LYS A 49 -10.49 -13.17 -10.41
C LYS A 49 -10.00 -11.97 -9.59
N ALA A 50 -8.80 -11.45 -9.90
CA ALA A 50 -8.22 -10.35 -9.13
C ALA A 50 -9.04 -9.06 -9.27
N VAL A 51 -9.57 -8.79 -10.47
CA VAL A 51 -10.46 -7.65 -10.71
C VAL A 51 -11.77 -7.84 -9.94
N ALA A 52 -12.40 -9.01 -10.05
CA ALA A 52 -13.67 -9.30 -9.37
C ALA A 52 -13.54 -9.17 -7.85
N GLU A 53 -12.47 -9.72 -7.25
CA GLU A 53 -12.22 -9.61 -5.81
C GLU A 53 -11.98 -8.15 -5.36
N ALA A 54 -11.22 -7.38 -6.12
CA ALA A 54 -10.98 -5.97 -5.81
C ALA A 54 -12.28 -5.15 -5.91
N GLN A 55 -13.06 -5.37 -6.96
CA GLN A 55 -14.34 -4.68 -7.18
C GLN A 55 -15.39 -5.06 -6.13
N ALA A 56 -15.47 -6.34 -5.72
CA ALA A 56 -16.36 -6.80 -4.66
C ALA A 56 -16.06 -6.15 -3.30
N LYS A 57 -14.78 -5.80 -3.05
CA LYS A 57 -14.35 -5.06 -1.85
C LYS A 57 -14.56 -3.54 -1.95
N GLY A 58 -15.13 -3.05 -3.05
CA GLY A 58 -15.30 -1.62 -3.29
C GLY A 58 -14.00 -0.87 -3.58
N ALA A 59 -12.92 -1.57 -3.94
CA ALA A 59 -11.62 -0.95 -4.18
C ALA A 59 -11.62 -0.07 -5.45
N ALA A 60 -10.68 0.87 -5.52
CA ALA A 60 -10.39 1.61 -6.74
C ALA A 60 -9.57 0.72 -7.69
N THR A 61 -10.06 0.55 -8.92
CA THR A 61 -9.38 -0.25 -9.95
C THR A 61 -9.42 0.46 -11.29
N ALA A 62 -8.46 0.17 -12.16
CA ALA A 62 -8.52 0.59 -13.55
C ALA A 62 -8.16 -0.57 -14.48
N LEU A 63 -8.80 -0.62 -15.64
CA LEU A 63 -8.48 -1.56 -16.72
C LEU A 63 -7.86 -0.76 -17.87
N LEU A 64 -6.58 -1.01 -18.18
CA LEU A 64 -5.91 -0.47 -19.35
C LEU A 64 -5.83 -1.55 -20.43
N PHE A 65 -6.56 -1.35 -21.53
CA PHE A 65 -6.52 -2.23 -22.69
C PHE A 65 -5.28 -1.93 -23.53
N HIS A 66 -4.23 -2.72 -23.34
CA HIS A 66 -2.88 -2.51 -23.84
C HIS A 66 -2.53 -3.51 -24.97
N ALA A 67 -1.82 -3.02 -25.99
CA ALA A 67 -1.18 -3.85 -27.01
C ALA A 67 0.27 -3.41 -27.20
N ASP A 68 1.21 -4.37 -27.22
CA ASP A 68 2.65 -4.07 -27.19
C ASP A 68 3.13 -3.34 -28.44
N TRP A 69 2.51 -3.62 -29.59
CA TRP A 69 2.78 -2.95 -30.86
C TRP A 69 2.26 -1.50 -30.89
N CYS A 70 1.35 -1.11 -29.99
CA CYS A 70 0.73 0.20 -30.00
C CYS A 70 1.62 1.28 -29.35
N PRO A 71 2.05 2.32 -30.10
CA PRO A 71 2.91 3.37 -29.56
C PRO A 71 2.24 4.18 -28.45
N THR A 72 0.93 4.45 -28.58
CA THR A 72 0.17 5.19 -27.56
C THR A 72 0.05 4.39 -26.26
N CYS A 73 -0.09 3.06 -26.35
CA CYS A 73 -0.10 2.18 -25.19
C CYS A 73 1.23 2.26 -24.42
N ARG A 74 2.37 2.21 -25.12
CA ARG A 74 3.70 2.35 -24.49
C ARG A 74 3.89 3.72 -23.83
N ALA A 75 3.34 4.79 -24.43
CA ALA A 75 3.36 6.12 -23.83
C ALA A 75 2.52 6.19 -22.54
N GLN A 76 1.30 5.63 -22.54
CA GLN A 76 0.48 5.49 -21.34
C GLN A 76 1.16 4.67 -20.23
N GLU A 77 1.77 3.54 -20.59
CA GLU A 77 2.52 2.71 -19.66
C GLU A 77 3.67 3.47 -19.01
N LYS A 78 4.43 4.27 -19.78
CA LYS A 78 5.50 5.12 -19.23
C LYS A 78 4.95 6.10 -18.20
N THR A 79 3.82 6.76 -18.50
CA THR A 79 3.17 7.69 -17.57
C THR A 79 2.69 6.96 -16.31
N LEU A 80 2.03 5.81 -16.44
CA LEU A 80 1.55 5.02 -15.32
C LEU A 80 2.69 4.53 -14.43
N LYS A 81 3.81 4.08 -15.00
CA LYS A 81 5.01 3.68 -14.23
C LYS A 81 5.67 4.85 -13.50
N ALA A 82 5.58 6.06 -14.04
CA ALA A 82 6.04 7.26 -13.32
C ALA A 82 5.10 7.59 -12.14
N LEU A 83 3.78 7.45 -12.35
CA LEU A 83 2.77 7.61 -11.30
C LEU A 83 2.86 6.52 -10.24
N GLU A 84 3.17 5.27 -10.58
CA GLU A 84 3.39 4.17 -9.63
C GLU A 84 4.46 4.51 -8.59
N LYS A 85 5.49 5.26 -8.98
CA LYS A 85 6.59 5.68 -8.10
C LYS A 85 6.28 6.90 -7.23
N SER A 86 5.26 7.69 -7.58
CA SER A 86 5.02 9.02 -7.01
C SER A 86 3.62 9.20 -6.42
N SER A 87 2.65 8.37 -6.83
CA SER A 87 1.26 8.45 -6.44
C SER A 87 1.03 7.76 -5.10
N GLN A 88 0.34 8.45 -4.20
CA GLN A 88 -0.09 7.92 -2.89
C GLN A 88 -1.52 7.32 -2.95
N ARG A 89 -2.03 7.06 -4.16
CA ARG A 89 -3.40 6.55 -4.37
C ARG A 89 -3.42 5.04 -4.27
N ASP A 90 -4.30 4.49 -3.45
CA ASP A 90 -4.53 3.04 -3.37
C ASP A 90 -5.37 2.52 -4.55
N ILE A 91 -4.77 2.46 -5.74
CA ILE A 91 -5.44 2.02 -6.97
C ILE A 91 -4.64 0.96 -7.71
N VAL A 92 -5.32 -0.11 -8.14
CA VAL A 92 -4.71 -1.16 -8.94
C VAL A 92 -5.07 -0.95 -10.42
N VAL A 93 -4.05 -0.78 -11.26
CA VAL A 93 -4.19 -0.69 -12.72
C VAL A 93 -3.87 -2.05 -13.33
N PHE A 94 -4.87 -2.68 -13.94
CA PHE A 94 -4.74 -3.96 -14.61
C PHE A 94 -4.48 -3.77 -16.11
N PHE A 95 -3.36 -4.32 -16.58
CA PHE A 95 -3.02 -4.34 -17.99
C PHE A 95 -3.76 -5.51 -18.66
N VAL A 96 -4.79 -5.15 -19.41
CA VAL A 96 -5.61 -6.06 -20.19
C VAL A 96 -5.01 -6.20 -21.57
N ASN A 97 -4.62 -7.41 -21.97
CA ASN A 97 -4.11 -7.62 -23.32
C ASN A 97 -5.24 -7.43 -24.35
N TYR A 98 -5.15 -6.37 -25.15
CA TYR A 98 -6.20 -6.00 -26.11
C TYR A 98 -6.44 -7.05 -27.20
N ASP A 99 -5.41 -7.77 -27.61
CA ASP A 99 -5.50 -8.75 -28.70
C ASP A 99 -6.08 -10.09 -28.23
N LYS A 100 -5.84 -10.45 -26.96
CA LYS A 100 -6.28 -11.72 -26.36
C LYS A 100 -7.65 -11.63 -25.70
N GLU A 101 -7.96 -10.53 -25.01
CA GLU A 101 -9.16 -10.40 -24.17
C GLU A 101 -10.40 -9.94 -24.96
N LYS A 102 -10.75 -10.68 -26.02
CA LYS A 102 -11.80 -10.31 -26.99
C LYS A 102 -13.19 -10.21 -26.37
N GLU A 103 -13.58 -11.19 -25.56
CA GLU A 103 -14.89 -11.18 -24.89
C GLU A 103 -14.98 -10.05 -23.88
N LEU A 104 -13.93 -9.83 -23.08
CA LEU A 104 -13.89 -8.72 -22.13
C LEU A 104 -14.01 -7.36 -22.85
N ARG A 105 -13.30 -7.18 -23.97
CA ARG A 105 -13.44 -5.97 -24.79
C ARG A 105 -14.88 -5.76 -25.25
N LYS A 106 -15.54 -6.82 -25.73
CA LYS A 106 -16.94 -6.76 -26.16
C LYS A 106 -17.86 -6.37 -25.00
N MET A 107 -17.72 -7.04 -23.86
CA MET A 107 -18.48 -6.75 -22.64
C MET A 107 -18.29 -5.30 -22.16
N LYS A 108 -17.05 -4.79 -22.20
CA LYS A 108 -16.71 -3.41 -21.78
C LYS A 108 -16.82 -2.36 -22.88
N LYS A 109 -17.34 -2.76 -24.05
CA LYS A 109 -17.52 -1.92 -25.25
C LYS A 109 -16.24 -1.18 -25.68
N VAL A 110 -15.09 -1.84 -25.53
CA VAL A 110 -13.78 -1.28 -25.89
C VAL A 110 -13.50 -1.51 -27.37
N ARG A 111 -13.48 -0.40 -28.13
CA ARG A 111 -13.31 -0.40 -29.59
C ARG A 111 -11.87 -0.25 -30.04
N GLY A 112 -10.98 0.17 -29.14
CA GLY A 112 -9.57 0.42 -29.43
C GLY A 112 -8.68 0.13 -28.23
N GLN A 113 -7.44 -0.23 -28.52
CA GLN A 113 -6.32 -0.24 -27.58
C GLN A 113 -6.11 1.16 -27.00
N SER A 114 -5.28 1.28 -25.96
CA SER A 114 -5.03 2.54 -25.24
C SER A 114 -6.29 3.09 -24.54
N THR A 115 -7.27 2.23 -24.28
CA THR A 115 -8.47 2.58 -23.51
C THR A 115 -8.23 2.30 -22.03
N LEU A 116 -8.35 3.33 -21.20
CA LEU A 116 -8.32 3.24 -19.74
C LEU A 116 -9.74 3.42 -19.21
N ILE A 117 -10.21 2.48 -18.39
CA ILE A 117 -11.50 2.56 -17.70
C ILE A 117 -11.25 2.48 -16.20
N VAL A 118 -11.74 3.45 -15.45
CA VAL A 118 -11.55 3.56 -13.99
C VAL A 118 -12.85 3.21 -13.29
N TYR A 119 -12.72 2.52 -12.15
CA TYR A 119 -13.83 2.01 -11.35
C TYR A 119 -13.64 2.29 -9.87
N ARG A 120 -14.76 2.45 -9.16
CA ARG A 120 -14.89 2.29 -7.70
C ARG A 120 -15.86 1.14 -7.43
N GLY A 121 -15.33 0.03 -6.90
CA GLY A 121 -16.07 -1.22 -6.90
C GLY A 121 -16.49 -1.63 -8.32
N ALA A 122 -17.75 -1.97 -8.52
CA ALA A 122 -18.28 -2.31 -9.85
C ALA A 122 -18.65 -1.08 -10.72
N LYS A 123 -18.66 0.13 -10.16
CA LYS A 123 -19.13 1.33 -10.86
C LYS A 123 -18.00 1.95 -11.68
N GLU A 124 -18.22 2.09 -12.99
CA GLU A 124 -17.34 2.87 -13.86
C GLU A 124 -17.45 4.35 -13.51
N THR A 125 -16.31 5.00 -13.23
CA THR A 125 -16.22 6.41 -12.80
C THR A 125 -15.60 7.32 -13.85
N SER A 126 -14.76 6.77 -14.73
CA SER A 126 -14.16 7.49 -15.85
C SER A 126 -13.71 6.55 -16.96
N ARG A 127 -13.63 7.08 -18.18
CA ARG A 127 -13.13 6.40 -19.37
C ARG A 127 -12.39 7.39 -20.27
N MET A 128 -11.23 6.98 -20.77
CA MET A 128 -10.50 7.70 -21.82
C MET A 128 -9.92 6.71 -22.83
N ALA A 129 -9.65 7.17 -24.05
CA ALA A 129 -8.97 6.40 -25.08
C ALA A 129 -7.89 7.26 -25.75
N GLY A 130 -6.68 6.72 -25.88
CA GLY A 130 -5.57 7.37 -26.60
C GLY A 130 -4.87 8.52 -25.87
N GLU A 131 -5.34 8.90 -24.68
CA GLU A 131 -4.76 10.00 -23.89
C GLU A 131 -3.52 9.54 -23.11
N THR A 132 -2.45 10.33 -23.12
CA THR A 132 -1.12 9.92 -22.57
C THR A 132 -0.55 10.86 -21.51
N SER A 133 -1.14 12.05 -21.35
CA SER A 133 -0.64 13.05 -20.42
C SER A 133 -0.81 12.62 -18.96
N ALA A 134 0.18 12.95 -18.14
CA ALA A 134 0.14 12.66 -16.71
C ALA A 134 -1.06 13.32 -16.02
N ALA A 135 -1.40 14.55 -16.42
CA ALA A 135 -2.53 15.28 -15.84
C ALA A 135 -3.86 14.57 -16.11
N ALA A 136 -4.16 14.21 -17.36
CA ALA A 136 -5.43 13.56 -17.70
C ALA A 136 -5.55 12.17 -17.07
N ILE A 137 -4.48 11.36 -17.12
CA ILE A 137 -4.44 10.05 -16.47
C ILE A 137 -4.66 10.18 -14.96
N THR A 138 -4.01 11.15 -14.32
CA THR A 138 -4.20 11.42 -12.88
C THR A 138 -5.64 11.78 -12.56
N THR A 139 -6.23 12.72 -13.30
CA THR A 139 -7.63 13.13 -13.14
C THR A 139 -8.60 11.96 -13.28
N ALA A 140 -8.39 11.06 -14.24
CA ALA A 140 -9.24 9.90 -14.36
C ALA A 140 -9.06 8.90 -13.21
N LEU A 141 -7.84 8.67 -12.74
CA LEU A 141 -7.61 7.81 -11.57
C LEU A 141 -8.26 8.41 -10.31
N ASP A 142 -8.24 9.74 -10.16
CA ASP A 142 -8.89 10.46 -9.06
C ASP A 142 -10.42 10.31 -9.06
N SER A 143 -11.03 10.09 -10.23
CA SER A 143 -12.49 9.87 -10.35
C SER A 143 -13.01 8.72 -9.47
N ALA A 144 -12.16 7.75 -9.12
CA ALA A 144 -12.53 6.64 -8.24
C ALA A 144 -12.86 7.09 -6.80
N TYR A 145 -12.46 8.30 -6.40
CA TYR A 145 -12.61 8.82 -5.04
C TYR A 145 -13.50 10.06 -4.93
N MET A 146 -13.88 10.68 -6.06
CA MET A 146 -14.65 11.93 -6.08
C MET A 146 -16.18 11.73 -6.00
N MET A 147 -16.63 10.52 -5.67
CA MET A 147 -18.03 10.18 -5.58
C MET A 147 -18.59 10.55 -4.20
N LYS A 148 -19.32 11.68 -4.13
CA LYS A 148 -20.25 11.99 -3.03
C LYS A 148 -21.58 11.26 -3.22
#